data_AF-A0A658NL49-F1
#
_entry.id   AF-A0A658NL49-F1
#
_cell.length_a   1.000
_cell.length_b   1.000
_cell.length_c   1.000
_cell.angle_alpha   90.00
_cell.angle_beta   90.00
_cell.angle_gamma   90.00
#
_symmetry.space_group_name_H-M   'P 1'
#
loop_
_entity.id
_entity.type
_entity.pdbx_description
1 polymer ?
#
loop_
_entity_poly.entity_id
_entity_poly.type
_entity_poly.pdbx_seq_one_letter_code
_entity_poly.pdbx_strand_id
1 'polypeptide(L)'
;GQEADRAQRPALLMVAGLEGDDLAGTASALAWIEQLVSQHEQANAVRQLLDSTTIYVLPRLNPDAAESYFAKPQVAQTTNRRPT
;
A
#
# COMPACT_ATOMS: atom_id res chain seq x y z
N GLY A 1 6.47 -14.11 13.90
CA GLY A 1 5.55 -14.79 12.96
C GLY A 1 6.30 -15.93 12.31
N GLN A 2 6.03 -17.16 12.76
CA GLN A 2 6.62 -18.34 12.15
C GLN A 2 6.02 -18.53 10.75
N GLU A 3 6.78 -19.05 9.80
CA GLU A 3 6.32 -19.18 8.40
C GLU A 3 5.07 -20.07 8.29
N ALA A 4 5.01 -21.12 9.10
CA ALA A 4 3.86 -22.01 9.23
C ALA A 4 2.59 -21.32 9.78
N ASP A 5 2.75 -20.27 10.58
CA ASP A 5 1.64 -19.47 11.12
C ASP A 5 1.11 -18.51 10.05
N ARG A 6 2.00 -17.87 9.29
CA ARG A 6 1.61 -17.03 8.14
C ARG A 6 0.92 -17.80 7.03
N ALA A 7 1.32 -19.05 6.78
CA ALA A 7 0.70 -19.90 5.76
C ALA A 7 -0.76 -20.29 6.06
N GLN A 8 -1.18 -20.23 7.33
CA GLN A 8 -2.54 -20.59 7.76
C GLN A 8 -3.50 -19.39 7.77
N ARG A 9 -2.97 -18.17 7.80
CA ARG A 9 -3.77 -16.94 7.85
C ARG A 9 -4.16 -16.50 6.44
N PRO A 10 -5.43 -16.17 6.18
CA PRO A 10 -5.81 -15.57 4.91
C PRO A 10 -5.02 -14.27 4.69
N ALA A 11 -4.66 -14.01 3.43
CA ALA A 11 -3.90 -12.83 3.05
C ALA A 11 -4.75 -11.87 2.21
N LEU A 12 -4.65 -10.58 2.52
CA LEU A 12 -5.20 -9.49 1.73
C LEU A 12 -4.05 -8.66 1.15
N LEU A 13 -4.10 -8.41 -0.16
CA LEU A 13 -3.17 -7.51 -0.84
C LEU A 13 -3.92 -6.24 -1.25
N MET A 14 -3.48 -5.10 -0.72
CA MET A 14 -3.93 -3.76 -1.13
C MET A 14 -2.82 -3.10 -1.95
N VAL A 15 -3.15 -2.64 -3.14
CA VAL A 15 -2.21 -1.95 -4.05
C VAL A 15 -2.80 -0.61 -4.47
N ALA A 16 -1.98 0.43 -4.42
CA ALA A 16 -2.31 1.77 -4.88
C ALA A 16 -1.12 2.39 -5.65
N GLY A 17 -1.36 3.48 -6.38
CA GLY A 17 -0.32 4.14 -7.15
C GLY A 17 0.15 3.28 -8.32
N LEU A 18 -0.80 2.64 -9.02
CA LEU A 18 -0.56 1.87 -10.25
C LEU A 18 -0.13 2.81 -11.39
N GLU A 19 -0.76 3.97 -11.46
CA GLU A 19 -0.50 5.04 -12.40
C GLU A 19 0.12 6.24 -11.66
N GLY A 20 0.93 7.06 -12.35
CA GLY A 20 1.69 8.14 -11.72
C GLY A 20 0.83 9.28 -11.16
N ASP A 21 -0.42 9.38 -11.60
CA ASP A 21 -1.43 10.35 -11.18
C ASP A 21 -2.44 9.80 -10.15
N ASP A 22 -2.33 8.52 -9.76
CA ASP A 22 -3.15 7.90 -8.71
C ASP A 22 -2.66 8.29 -7.29
N LEU A 23 -2.78 9.58 -7.00
CA LEU A 23 -2.45 10.17 -5.71
C LEU A 23 -3.52 9.88 -4.66
N ALA A 24 -4.78 9.79 -5.10
CA ALA A 24 -5.91 9.49 -4.23
C ALA A 24 -5.78 8.08 -3.65
N GLY A 25 -5.50 7.07 -4.47
CA GLY A 25 -5.28 5.70 -4.00
C GLY A 25 -4.11 5.63 -3.02
N THR A 26 -3.00 6.30 -3.34
CA THR A 26 -1.81 6.34 -2.45
C THR A 26 -2.15 6.93 -1.09
N ALA A 27 -2.83 8.08 -1.06
CA ALA A 27 -3.20 8.75 0.19
C ALA A 27 -4.23 7.95 1.00
N SER A 28 -5.22 7.34 0.34
CA SER A 28 -6.21 6.48 1.00
C SER A 28 -5.58 5.23 1.62
N ALA A 29 -4.65 4.58 0.92
CA ALA A 29 -3.94 3.42 1.45
C ALA A 29 -3.14 3.77 2.72
N LEU A 30 -2.46 4.93 2.70
CA LEU A 30 -1.70 5.40 3.86
C LEU A 30 -2.61 5.76 5.05
N ALA A 31 -3.67 6.54 4.80
CA ALA A 31 -4.64 6.91 5.83
C ALA A 31 -5.30 5.68 6.46
N TRP A 32 -5.57 4.64 5.66
CA TRP A 32 -6.11 3.39 6.18
C TRP A 32 -5.12 2.64 7.08
N ILE A 33 -3.84 2.56 6.70
CA ILE A 33 -2.80 1.98 7.57
C ILE A 33 -2.71 2.75 8.90
N GLU A 34 -2.69 4.08 8.84
CA GLU A 34 -2.66 4.93 10.04
C GLU A 34 -3.87 4.70 10.95
N GLN A 35 -5.06 4.53 10.37
CA GLN A 35 -6.26 4.17 11.12
C GLN A 35 -6.16 2.79 11.76
N LEU A 36 -5.69 1.77 11.03
CA LEU A 36 -5.52 0.43 11.57
C LEU A 36 -4.54 0.41 12.76
N VAL A 37 -3.41 1.12 12.62
CA VAL A 37 -2.39 1.20 13.67
C VAL A 37 -2.88 2.03 14.85
N SER A 38 -3.56 3.16 14.64
CA SER A 38 -4.06 3.97 15.76
C SER A 38 -5.15 3.27 16.58
N GLN A 39 -5.95 2.41 15.92
CA GLN A 39 -7.06 1.71 16.56
C GLN A 39 -6.69 0.32 17.11
N HIS A 40 -5.48 -0.20 16.87
CA HIS A 40 -5.14 -1.58 17.23
C HIS A 40 -5.31 -1.91 18.72
N GLU A 41 -4.96 -0.98 19.63
CA GLU A 41 -5.13 -1.18 21.07
C GLU A 41 -6.53 -0.82 21.58
N GLN A 42 -7.28 -0.01 20.82
CA GLN A 42 -8.54 0.58 21.27
C GLN A 42 -9.76 -0.19 20.76
N ALA A 43 -9.66 -0.79 19.57
CA ALA A 43 -10.76 -1.46 18.90
C ALA A 43 -10.49 -2.97 18.79
N ASN A 44 -11.23 -3.75 19.58
CA ASN A 44 -11.09 -5.22 19.60
C ASN A 44 -11.31 -5.86 18.22
N ALA A 45 -12.19 -5.28 17.39
CA ALA A 45 -12.42 -5.75 16.03
C ALA A 45 -11.20 -5.56 15.11
N VAL A 46 -10.48 -4.43 15.23
CA VAL A 46 -9.27 -4.15 14.46
C VAL A 46 -8.15 -5.08 14.90
N ARG A 47 -8.00 -5.30 16.21
CA ARG A 47 -7.05 -6.28 16.76
C ARG A 47 -7.32 -7.69 16.23
N GLN A 48 -8.57 -8.15 16.30
CA GLN A 48 -8.95 -9.47 15.81
C GLN A 48 -8.69 -9.64 14.30
N LEU A 49 -8.90 -8.58 13.50
CA LEU A 49 -8.56 -8.57 12.09
C LEU A 49 -7.04 -8.74 11.88
N LEU A 50 -6.23 -7.96 12.61
CA LEU A 50 -4.77 -7.98 12.52
C LEU A 50 -4.12 -9.23 13.14
N ASP A 51 -4.83 -9.96 14.01
CA ASP A 51 -4.40 -11.24 14.59
C ASP A 51 -4.75 -12.43 13.67
N SER A 52 -5.83 -12.32 12.89
CA SER A 52 -6.32 -13.41 12.04
C SER A 52 -5.87 -13.33 10.58
N THR A 53 -5.62 -12.13 10.05
CA THR A 53 -5.40 -11.90 8.61
C THR A 53 -4.06 -11.24 8.36
N THR A 54 -3.32 -11.69 7.34
CA THR A 54 -2.09 -11.02 6.90
C THR A 54 -2.45 -9.94 5.87
N ILE A 55 -2.12 -8.68 6.14
CA ILE A 55 -2.40 -7.57 5.21
C ILE A 55 -1.08 -7.07 4.62
N TYR A 56 -0.97 -7.16 3.29
CA TYR A 56 0.13 -6.58 2.51
C TYR A 56 -0.36 -5.30 1.86
N VAL A 57 0.35 -4.20 2.07
CA VAL A 57 -0.01 -2.89 1.47
C VAL A 57 1.15 -2.36 0.64
N LEU A 58 0.86 -2.06 -0.62
CA LEU A 58 1.77 -1.45 -1.58
C LEU A 58 1.19 -0.08 -1.95
N PRO A 59 1.54 1.00 -1.22
CA PRO A 59 0.90 2.30 -1.40
C PRO A 59 1.35 3.03 -2.67
N ARG A 60 2.46 2.62 -3.29
CA ARG A 60 2.97 3.16 -4.55
C ARG A 60 3.67 2.08 -5.36
N LEU A 61 2.96 1.49 -6.32
CA LEU A 61 3.53 0.44 -7.17
C LEU A 61 4.49 0.99 -8.24
N ASN A 62 4.19 2.18 -8.78
CA ASN A 62 4.96 2.81 -9.84
C ASN A 62 5.66 4.10 -9.34
N PRO A 63 6.80 3.97 -8.63
CA PRO A 63 7.51 5.13 -8.11
C PRO A 63 8.07 6.04 -9.21
N ASP A 64 8.49 5.49 -10.35
CA ASP A 64 9.08 6.23 -11.46
C ASP A 64 8.09 7.19 -12.14
N ALA A 65 6.86 6.70 -12.38
CA ALA A 65 5.80 7.51 -12.97
C ALA A 65 5.36 8.61 -12.02
N ALA A 66 5.23 8.31 -10.72
CA ALA A 66 4.92 9.30 -9.71
C ALA A 66 6.00 10.39 -9.65
N GLU A 67 7.28 10.03 -9.66
CA GLU A 67 8.38 11.01 -9.70
C GLU A 67 8.36 11.86 -10.98
N SER A 68 8.09 11.24 -12.15
CA SER A 68 8.02 11.96 -13.43
C SER A 68 6.83 12.93 -13.52
N TYR A 69 5.74 12.62 -12.82
CA TYR A 69 4.56 13.49 -12.74
C TYR A 69 4.81 14.75 -11.89
N PHE A 70 5.67 14.66 -10.86
CA PHE A 70 6.00 15.78 -9.98
C PHE A 70 7.32 16.49 -10.32
N ALA A 71 8.21 15.88 -11.11
CA ALA A 71 9.42 16.51 -11.61
C ALA A 71 9.10 17.63 -12.62
N LYS A 72 9.93 18.68 -12.68
CA LYS A 72 9.88 19.68 -13.76
C LYS A 72 10.88 19.28 -14.85
N PRO A 73 10.47 19.19 -16.14
CA PRO A 73 9.12 19.33 -16.69
C PRO A 73 8.23 18.12 -16.37
N GLN A 74 6.92 18.35 -16.19
CA GLN A 74 5.96 17.28 -15.89
C GLN A 74 5.79 16.42 -17.14
N VAL A 75 6.12 15.13 -17.04
CA VAL A 75 5.93 14.17 -18.13
C VAL A 75 5.03 13.06 -17.62
N ALA A 76 3.81 12.97 -18.17
CA ALA A 76 2.91 11.86 -17.89
C ALA A 76 3.54 10.57 -18.45
N GLN A 77 3.81 9.60 -17.56
CA GLN A 77 4.31 8.27 -17.92
C GLN A 77 3.45 7.22 -17.24
N THR A 78 3.05 6.19 -17.97
CA THR A 78 2.20 5.10 -17.46
C THR A 78 2.99 3.82 -17.16
N THR A 79 4.31 3.83 -17.36
CA THR A 79 5.21 2.67 -17.25
C THR A 79 6.47 3.00 -16.48
N ASN A 80 7.06 1.99 -15.82
CA ASN A 80 8.39 2.07 -15.20
C ASN A 80 9.47 2.35 -16.26
N ARG A 81 10.54 3.04 -15.87
CA ARG A 81 11.69 3.27 -16.76
C ARG A 81 12.57 2.03 -16.77
N ARG A 82 12.93 1.56 -17.97
CA ARG A 82 13.98 0.55 -18.09
C ARG A 82 15.35 1.19 -17.83
N PRO A 83 16.25 0.54 -17.09
CA PRO A 83 17.63 1.01 -17.00
C PRO A 83 18.29 0.88 -18.38
N THR A 84 18.99 1.93 -18.80
CA THR A 84 19.93 1.92 -19.94
C THR A 84 21.33 1.54 -19.49
#